data_AF-A0A1H0SIF4-F1
#
_entry.id   AF-A0A1H0SIF4-F1
#
_cell.length_a   1.000
_cell.length_b   1.000
_cell.length_c   1.000
_cell.angle_alpha   90.00
_cell.angle_beta   90.00
_cell.angle_gamma   90.00
#
_symmetry.space_group_name_H-M   'P 1'
#
loop_
_entity.id
_entity.type
_entity.pdbx_description
1 polymer ?
#
loop_
_entity_poly.entity_id
_entity_poly.type
_entity_poly.pdbx_seq_one_letter_code
_entity_poly.pdbx_strand_id
1 'polypeptide(L)'
;RNPAPGLIVHSDRGSQYASEEYQGLLARHGLVCSMSRSGDCWDNAVAERFFLNLKMERVWQRRYTDRAEARRDITQYIVDFYNPVRLHSTLGYASPTDYEDKFQQTTLTPV
;
A
#
# COMPACT_ATOMS: atom_id res chain seq x y z
N ARG A 1 8.69 -10.61 3.38
CA ARG A 1 8.25 -11.50 2.26
C ARG A 1 9.37 -11.58 1.23
N ASN A 2 9.44 -12.66 0.45
CA ASN A 2 10.36 -12.80 -0.69
C ASN A 2 9.56 -13.24 -1.92
N PRO A 3 8.89 -12.30 -2.62
CA PRO A 3 8.07 -12.64 -3.78
C PRO A 3 8.92 -13.17 -4.92
N ALA A 4 8.31 -13.97 -5.80
CA ALA A 4 8.97 -14.41 -7.02
C ALA A 4 9.29 -13.22 -7.95
N PRO A 5 10.35 -13.32 -8.77
CA PRO A 5 10.61 -12.37 -9.84
C PRO A 5 9.39 -12.19 -10.76
N GLY A 6 9.18 -10.97 -11.25
CA GLY A 6 8.04 -10.60 -12.07
C GLY A 6 6.88 -9.96 -11.29
N LEU A 7 6.97 -9.84 -9.97
CA LEU A 7 6.00 -9.07 -9.19
C LEU A 7 5.97 -7.62 -9.69
N ILE A 8 4.76 -7.16 -9.96
CA ILE A 8 4.50 -5.80 -10.43
C ILE A 8 4.36 -4.86 -9.23
N VAL A 9 5.13 -3.77 -9.26
CA VAL A 9 5.02 -2.65 -8.32
C VAL A 9 4.38 -1.49 -9.05
N HIS A 10 3.13 -1.17 -8.70
CA HIS A 10 2.45 0.00 -9.21
C HIS A 10 2.92 1.25 -8.47
N SER A 11 3.28 2.28 -9.22
CA SER A 11 3.61 3.60 -8.68
C SER A 11 3.12 4.71 -9.59
N ASP A 12 3.01 5.91 -9.05
CA ASP A 12 2.90 7.10 -9.88
C ASP A 12 4.23 7.41 -10.59
N ARG A 13 4.25 8.49 -11.38
CA ARG A 13 5.44 9.01 -12.08
C ARG A 13 6.22 10.05 -11.25
N GLY A 14 6.10 10.01 -9.93
CA GLY A 14 6.86 10.88 -9.04
C GLY A 14 8.36 10.71 -9.27
N SER A 15 9.13 11.80 -9.12
CA SER A 15 10.58 11.80 -9.38
C SER A 15 11.34 10.75 -8.55
N GLN A 16 10.84 10.42 -7.36
CA GLN A 16 11.40 9.37 -6.51
C GLN A 16 11.29 7.99 -7.17
N TYR A 17 10.12 7.63 -7.71
CA TYR A 17 9.88 6.34 -8.34
C TYR A 17 10.47 6.26 -9.76
N ALA A 18 10.56 7.39 -10.46
CA ALA A 18 11.21 7.49 -11.76
C ALA A 18 12.74 7.54 -11.68
N SER A 19 13.33 7.65 -10.48
CA SER A 19 14.78 7.74 -10.29
C SER A 19 15.50 6.46 -10.67
N GLU A 20 16.73 6.58 -11.18
CA GLU A 20 17.60 5.45 -11.49
C GLU A 20 17.88 4.57 -10.27
N GLU A 21 18.03 5.19 -9.09
CA GLU A 21 18.28 4.47 -7.84
C GLU A 21 17.11 3.54 -7.49
N TYR A 22 15.88 4.03 -7.58
CA TYR A 22 14.68 3.24 -7.29
C TYR A 22 14.45 2.14 -8.34
N GLN A 23 14.56 2.47 -9.63
CA GLN A 23 14.42 1.50 -10.72
C GLN A 23 15.51 0.41 -10.63
N GLY A 24 16.75 0.79 -10.31
CA GLY A 24 17.84 -0.14 -10.07
C GLY A 24 17.60 -1.05 -8.87
N LEU A 25 16.99 -0.54 -7.79
CA LEU A 25 16.58 -1.36 -6.65
C LEU A 25 15.54 -2.41 -7.04
N LEU A 26 14.50 -2.02 -7.79
CA LEU A 26 13.47 -2.96 -8.25
C LEU A 26 14.06 -4.05 -9.15
N ALA A 27 14.92 -3.67 -10.10
CA ALA A 27 15.59 -4.61 -10.98
C ALA A 27 16.44 -5.64 -10.22
N ARG A 28 17.18 -5.22 -9.18
CA ARG A 28 17.98 -6.13 -8.32
C ARG A 28 17.12 -7.17 -7.61
N HIS A 29 15.86 -6.86 -7.32
CA HIS A 29 14.92 -7.79 -6.70
C HIS A 29 14.02 -8.52 -7.71
N GLY A 30 14.27 -8.34 -9.02
CA GLY A 30 13.44 -8.94 -10.08
C GLY A 30 12.01 -8.39 -10.11
N LEU A 31 11.79 -7.18 -9.59
CA LEU A 31 10.49 -6.53 -9.56
C LEU A 31 10.30 -5.65 -10.80
N VAL A 32 9.07 -5.58 -11.30
CA VAL A 32 8.72 -4.78 -12.47
C VAL A 32 7.95 -3.55 -12.03
N CYS A 33 8.48 -2.35 -12.29
CA CYS A 33 7.76 -1.12 -12.02
C CYS A 33 6.70 -0.87 -13.12
N SER A 34 5.43 -0.82 -12.75
CA SER A 34 4.37 -0.32 -13.61
C SER A 34 4.02 1.10 -13.19
N MET A 35 4.59 2.08 -13.89
CA MET A 35 4.26 3.48 -13.67
C MET A 35 3.01 3.84 -14.46
N SER A 36 1.99 4.35 -13.78
CA SER A 36 0.72 4.77 -14.40
C SER A 36 0.98 5.71 -15.58
N ARG A 37 0.18 5.58 -16.64
CA ARG A 37 0.22 6.54 -17.76
C ARG A 37 -0.29 7.89 -17.27
N SER A 38 0.21 8.99 -17.85
CA SER A 38 -0.36 10.31 -17.60
C SER A 38 -1.86 10.30 -17.95
N GLY A 39 -2.72 10.56 -16.96
CA GLY A 39 -4.17 10.53 -17.12
C GLY A 39 -4.86 9.20 -16.79
N ASP A 40 -4.11 8.16 -16.43
CA ASP A 40 -4.65 6.87 -15.99
C ASP A 40 -4.48 6.71 -14.46
N CYS A 41 -5.49 7.15 -13.71
CA CYS A 41 -5.45 7.16 -12.23
C CYS A 41 -5.81 5.82 -11.60
N TRP A 42 -6.29 4.84 -12.37
CA TRP A 42 -6.84 3.60 -11.84
C TRP A 42 -5.79 2.76 -11.10
N ASP A 43 -4.57 2.71 -11.63
CA ASP A 43 -3.46 1.96 -11.01
C ASP A 43 -3.04 2.53 -9.64
N ASN A 44 -3.18 3.84 -9.44
CA ASN A 44 -2.83 4.51 -8.18
C ASN A 44 -4.04 4.69 -7.24
N ALA A 45 -5.26 4.45 -7.74
CA ALA A 45 -6.50 4.75 -7.02
C ALA A 45 -6.58 4.05 -5.65
N VAL A 46 -6.01 2.85 -5.52
CA VAL A 46 -5.99 2.10 -4.24
C VAL A 46 -5.12 2.82 -3.21
N ALA A 47 -3.92 3.26 -3.61
CA ALA A 47 -3.02 4.03 -2.73
C ALA A 47 -3.63 5.40 -2.39
N GLU A 48 -4.22 6.09 -3.37
CA GLU A 48 -4.91 7.36 -3.14
C GLU A 48 -6.07 7.20 -2.14
N ARG A 49 -6.84 6.13 -2.26
CA ARG A 49 -7.94 5.85 -1.32
C ARG A 49 -7.41 5.58 0.08
N PHE A 50 -6.30 4.86 0.23
CA PHE A 50 -5.63 4.70 1.53
C PHE A 50 -5.26 6.06 2.13
N PHE A 51 -4.55 6.92 1.38
CA PHE A 51 -4.11 8.22 1.88
C PHE A 51 -5.28 9.15 2.21
N LEU A 52 -6.37 9.09 1.44
CA LEU A 52 -7.60 9.80 1.75
C LEU A 52 -8.16 9.38 3.12
N ASN A 53 -8.29 8.07 3.35
CA ASN A 53 -8.81 7.56 4.63
C ASN A 53 -7.88 7.92 5.79
N LEU A 54 -6.56 7.73 5.64
CA LEU A 54 -5.59 8.12 6.67
C LEU A 54 -5.72 9.61 7.03
N LYS A 55 -5.80 10.48 6.01
CA LYS A 55 -5.95 11.91 6.22
C LYS A 55 -7.25 12.24 6.92
N MET A 56 -8.37 11.71 6.46
CA MET A 56 -9.70 12.04 6.99
C MET A 56 -9.97 11.45 8.37
N GLU A 57 -9.59 10.19 8.59
CA GLU A 57 -9.93 9.44 9.80
C GLU A 57 -8.94 9.68 10.94
N ARG A 58 -7.67 10.00 10.63
CA ARG A 58 -6.62 10.11 11.66
C ARG A 58 -5.94 11.46 11.75
N VAL A 59 -5.60 12.06 10.62
CA VAL A 59 -4.76 13.28 10.59
C VAL A 59 -5.60 14.56 10.62
N TRP A 60 -6.83 14.52 10.11
CA TRP A 60 -7.69 15.68 9.98
C TRP A 60 -7.93 16.33 11.35
N GLN A 61 -7.74 17.65 11.41
CA GLN A 61 -7.83 18.46 12.64
C GLN A 61 -6.86 18.08 13.77
N ARG A 62 -5.89 17.21 13.52
CA ARG A 62 -4.87 16.86 14.51
C ARG A 62 -3.62 17.72 14.35
N ARG A 63 -3.11 18.22 15.48
CA ARG A 63 -1.83 18.93 15.54
C ARG A 63 -0.83 18.05 16.27
N TYR A 64 0.24 17.68 15.58
CA TYR A 64 1.34 16.95 16.20
C TYR A 64 2.38 17.93 16.74
N THR A 65 2.92 17.61 17.90
CA THR A 65 3.97 18.39 18.56
C THR A 65 5.29 18.25 17.81
N ASP A 66 5.60 17.02 17.37
CA ASP A 66 6.81 16.70 16.63
C ASP A 66 6.57 15.58 15.59
N ARG A 67 7.59 15.33 14.78
CA ARG A 67 7.56 14.28 13.74
C ARG A 67 7.50 12.86 14.34
N ALA A 68 8.04 12.64 15.53
CA ALA A 68 8.05 11.33 16.16
C ALA A 68 6.64 10.95 16.66
N GLU A 69 5.89 11.92 17.18
CA GLU A 69 4.48 11.77 17.51
C GLU A 69 3.66 11.41 16.29
N ALA A 70 3.78 12.19 15.20
CA ALA A 70 3.09 11.89 13.94
C ALA A 70 3.42 10.48 13.42
N ARG A 71 4.69 10.09 13.48
CA ARG A 71 5.13 8.75 13.04
C ARG A 71 4.52 7.65 13.90
N ARG A 72 4.53 7.78 15.23
CA ARG A 72 3.89 6.79 16.13
C ARG A 72 2.40 6.68 15.84
N ASP A 73 1.74 7.83 15.70
CA ASP A 73 0.30 7.90 15.49
C ASP A 73 -0.15 7.26 14.18
N ILE A 74 0.56 7.57 13.08
CA ILE A 74 0.31 6.98 11.77
C ILE A 74 0.64 5.49 11.77
N THR A 75 1.75 5.09 12.41
CA THR A 75 2.11 3.66 12.53
C THR A 75 1.01 2.90 13.28
N GLN A 76 0.53 3.45 14.40
CA GLN A 76 -0.55 2.87 15.18
C GLN A 76 -1.82 2.72 14.33
N TYR A 77 -2.22 3.77 13.61
CA TYR A 77 -3.37 3.69 12.73
C TYR A 77 -3.22 2.59 11.67
N ILE A 78 -2.04 2.40 11.10
CA ILE A 78 -1.82 1.37 10.07
C ILE A 78 -1.85 -0.04 10.69
N VAL A 79 -1.07 -0.25 11.75
CA VAL A 79 -0.81 -1.58 12.33
C VAL A 79 -1.98 -2.07 13.17
N ASP A 80 -2.60 -1.21 13.98
CA ASP A 80 -3.61 -1.62 14.96
C ASP A 80 -5.04 -1.52 14.40
N PHE A 81 -5.24 -0.73 13.34
CA PHE A 81 -6.58 -0.46 12.81
C PHE A 81 -6.74 -0.73 11.32
N TYR A 82 -5.98 -0.04 10.46
CA TYR A 82 -6.22 -0.08 9.02
C TYR A 82 -6.02 -1.50 8.46
N ASN A 83 -4.89 -2.13 8.76
CA ASN A 83 -4.59 -3.46 8.23
C ASN A 83 -5.44 -4.58 8.87
N PRO A 84 -5.62 -4.66 10.21
CA PRO A 84 -6.31 -5.80 10.82
C PRO A 84 -7.82 -5.62 11.03
N VAL A 85 -8.34 -4.38 11.07
CA VAL A 85 -9.74 -4.12 11.51
C VAL A 85 -10.58 -3.45 10.42
N ARG A 86 -10.01 -2.54 9.64
CA ARG A 86 -10.80 -1.71 8.72
C ARG A 86 -11.38 -2.53 7.58
N LEU A 87 -12.71 -2.59 7.49
CA LEU A 87 -13.39 -3.36 6.46
C LEU A 87 -13.45 -2.59 5.13
N HIS A 88 -13.20 -3.31 4.04
CA HIS A 88 -13.30 -2.78 2.68
C HIS A 88 -14.42 -3.49 1.90
N SER A 89 -15.40 -2.74 1.41
CA SER A 89 -16.51 -3.29 0.62
C SER A 89 -16.03 -3.99 -0.64
N THR A 90 -14.97 -3.48 -1.28
CA THR A 90 -14.32 -4.09 -2.46
C THR A 90 -13.64 -5.42 -2.15
N LEU A 91 -13.36 -5.72 -0.88
CA LEU A 91 -12.75 -6.97 -0.42
C LEU A 91 -13.79 -7.92 0.18
N GLY A 92 -15.09 -7.70 -0.08
CA GLY A 92 -16.17 -8.49 0.51
C GLY A 92 -16.34 -8.25 2.00
N TYR A 93 -16.11 -7.00 2.45
CA TYR A 93 -16.14 -6.62 3.87
C TYR A 93 -15.11 -7.39 4.73
N ALA A 94 -13.94 -7.67 4.16
CA ALA A 94 -12.77 -8.15 4.89
C ALA A 94 -11.79 -7.00 5.18
N SER A 95 -10.97 -7.15 6.22
CA SER A 95 -9.80 -6.29 6.42
C SER A 95 -8.69 -6.63 5.41
N PRO A 96 -7.74 -5.71 5.15
CA PRO A 96 -6.58 -6.00 4.30
C PRO A 96 -5.82 -7.25 4.73
N THR A 97 -5.62 -7.44 6.03
CA THR A 97 -4.92 -8.63 6.57
C THR A 97 -5.73 -9.89 6.34
N ASP A 98 -7.03 -9.89 6.66
CA ASP A 98 -7.88 -11.07 6.45
C ASP A 98 -7.97 -11.47 4.98
N TYR A 99 -8.05 -10.47 4.09
CA TYR A 99 -8.11 -10.71 2.65
C TYR A 99 -6.81 -11.35 2.15
N GLU A 100 -5.68 -10.83 2.61
CA GLU A 100 -4.36 -11.33 2.27
C GLU A 100 -4.11 -12.75 2.79
N ASP A 101 -4.49 -13.04 4.03
CA ASP A 101 -4.37 -14.38 4.63
C ASP A 101 -5.21 -15.42 3.88
N LYS A 102 -6.45 -15.07 3.50
CA LYS A 102 -7.31 -15.93 2.67
C LYS A 102 -6.70 -16.18 1.29
N PHE A 103 -6.11 -15.16 0.68
CA PHE A 103 -5.46 -15.29 -0.62
C PHE A 103 -4.25 -16.23 -0.57
N GLN A 104 -3.45 -16.14 0.50
CA GLN A 104 -2.31 -17.04 0.73
C GLN A 104 -2.75 -18.49 0.98
N GLN A 105 -3.80 -18.71 1.77
CA GLN A 105 -4.36 -20.06 1.99
C GLN A 105 -4.87 -20.68 0.68
N THR A 106 -5.49 -19.87 -0.18
CA THR A 106 -6.00 -20.31 -1.48
C THR A 106 -4.86 -20.66 -2.45
N THR A 107 -3.73 -19.96 -2.40
CA THR A 107 -2.55 -20.26 -3.24
C THR A 107 -1.73 -21.47 -2.76
N LEU A 108 -1.84 -21.84 -1.48
CA LEU A 108 -1.14 -22.98 -0.88
C LEU A 108 -1.93 -24.29 -0.90
N THR A 109 -3.20 -24.27 -1.33
CA THR A 109 -4.04 -25.46 -1.44
C THR A 109 -4.44 -25.65 -2.91
N PRO A 110 -3.65 -26.36 -3.73
CA PRO A 110 -4.09 -26.72 -5.07
C PRO A 110 -5.16 -27.80 -4.97
N VAL A 111 -6.25 -27.64 -5.74
CA VAL A 111 -7.21 -28.71 -6.05
C VAL A 111 -6.54 -29.74 -6.96
#